data_AF-A0A953NRY2-F1
#
_entry.id   AF-A0A953NRY2-F1
#
_cell.length_a   1.000
_cell.length_b   1.000
_cell.length_c   1.000
_cell.angle_alpha   90.00
_cell.angle_beta   90.00
_cell.angle_gamma   90.00
#
_symmetry.space_group_name_H-M   'P 1'
#
loop_
_entity.id
_entity.type
_entity.pdbx_description
1 polymer ?
#
loop_
_entity_poly.entity_id
_entity_poly.type
_entity_poly.pdbx_seq_one_letter_code
_entity_poly.pdbx_strand_id
1 'polypeptide(L)'
;MNRTIYVVLVVAAALAVAGFRLSASGQNMQANGRQVHAQPPANMLVAKAKPEAITRADEYPDASVQGPSWLKHLGLTVSKTQMGKVGTRVFDPATPDKKPEAATGSPARTDNLKPIVQRFLSTFRAGPEQSSEILNEKFVVAGADLYRWNCQGCHGPDGKGSEPEINSVQGPVQGTSAALAKARMEARGIEADDDMINQMTELAAASLRDRLQHGGKSMPSFEYLRTDEVEALLGHLEKLSGVPPTKRDGLLVPESAVRVAEHIERGTCHICHDAAGPGAGQASLKQGTIPSLISLPRDHSLSGVVHQVQYGSCDMMKMTGGDVMPAYPYFTEEEIAAVYFAKSAARK
;
A
#
# COMPACT_ATOMS: atom_id res chain seq x y z
N MET A 1 -32.18 -62.13 7.53
CA MET A 1 -32.67 -61.01 8.35
C MET A 1 -31.54 -60.01 8.58
N ASN A 2 -31.67 -58.83 7.97
CA ASN A 2 -31.16 -57.50 8.32
C ASN A 2 -29.77 -57.28 8.92
N ARG A 3 -28.85 -56.72 8.11
CA ARG A 3 -27.91 -55.66 8.53
C ARG A 3 -27.29 -54.95 7.30
N THR A 4 -28.09 -54.16 6.57
CA THR A 4 -27.59 -53.35 5.43
C THR A 4 -28.34 -52.02 5.22
N ILE A 5 -29.03 -51.48 6.25
CA ILE A 5 -29.93 -50.31 6.06
C ILE A 5 -29.51 -49.05 6.86
N TYR A 6 -28.40 -49.05 7.60
CA TYR A 6 -28.09 -47.92 8.52
C TYR A 6 -27.04 -46.89 8.09
N VAL A 7 -26.57 -46.87 6.83
CA VAL A 7 -25.49 -45.94 6.41
C VAL A 7 -25.95 -44.83 5.44
N VAL A 8 -27.19 -44.84 4.95
CA VAL A 8 -27.63 -43.85 3.94
C VAL A 8 -28.34 -42.62 4.53
N LEU A 9 -28.56 -42.55 5.85
CA LEU A 9 -29.42 -41.51 6.45
C LEU A 9 -28.72 -40.41 7.27
N VAL A 10 -27.39 -40.34 7.26
CA VAL A 10 -26.64 -39.27 8.00
C VAL A 10 -25.92 -38.27 7.07
N VAL A 11 -25.94 -38.48 5.74
CA VAL A 11 -25.28 -37.57 4.78
C VAL A 11 -26.23 -36.50 4.19
N ALA A 12 -27.52 -36.52 4.52
CA ALA A 12 -28.53 -35.63 3.91
C ALA A 12 -28.95 -34.42 4.79
N ALA A 13 -28.21 -34.06 5.84
CA ALA A 13 -28.62 -33.01 6.79
C ALA A 13 -27.59 -31.88 7.02
N ALA A 14 -26.71 -31.58 6.05
CA ALA A 14 -25.75 -30.47 6.16
C ALA A 14 -25.61 -29.61 4.87
N LEU A 15 -26.63 -29.60 4.00
CA LEU A 15 -26.71 -28.71 2.85
C LEU A 15 -28.12 -28.08 2.77
N ALA A 16 -28.41 -27.20 3.72
CA ALA A 16 -29.63 -26.39 3.72
C ALA A 16 -29.39 -25.01 4.35
N VAL A 17 -28.33 -24.30 3.96
CA VAL A 17 -28.21 -22.84 4.15
C VAL A 17 -27.49 -22.23 2.95
N ALA A 18 -28.17 -22.14 1.82
CA ALA A 18 -27.86 -21.19 0.75
C ALA A 18 -29.11 -21.08 -0.14
N GLY A 19 -29.89 -20.03 0.08
CA GLY A 19 -31.04 -19.70 -0.76
C GLY A 19 -30.56 -19.29 -2.15
N PHE A 20 -30.70 -20.20 -3.11
CA PHE A 20 -30.63 -19.88 -4.54
C PHE A 20 -32.03 -20.07 -5.12
N ARG A 21 -32.70 -18.94 -5.45
CA ARG A 21 -33.92 -18.96 -6.24
C ARG A 21 -33.54 -19.11 -7.71
N LEU A 22 -33.89 -20.26 -8.31
CA LEU A 22 -34.02 -20.37 -9.77
C LEU A 22 -35.35 -19.72 -10.19
N SER A 23 -35.27 -18.79 -11.13
CA SER A 23 -36.41 -18.41 -11.97
C SER A 23 -36.16 -18.97 -13.37
N ALA A 24 -37.10 -19.77 -13.84
CA ALA A 24 -37.11 -20.32 -15.19
C ALA A 24 -38.06 -19.49 -16.06
N SER A 25 -37.60 -19.15 -17.26
CA SER A 25 -38.47 -19.02 -18.43
C SER A 25 -37.67 -19.42 -19.67
N GLY A 26 -38.15 -20.48 -20.33
CA GLY A 26 -37.85 -20.75 -21.74
C GLY A 26 -38.52 -19.68 -22.62
N GLN A 27 -38.35 -19.66 -23.94
CA GLN A 27 -37.92 -20.67 -24.89
C GLN A 27 -37.33 -19.94 -26.11
N ASN A 28 -36.59 -20.72 -26.91
CA ASN A 28 -36.76 -20.89 -28.36
C ASN A 28 -35.59 -20.49 -29.28
N MET A 29 -35.01 -21.54 -29.89
CA MET A 29 -34.58 -21.72 -31.30
C MET A 29 -33.78 -20.59 -32.01
N GLN A 30 -32.74 -20.83 -32.81
CA GLN A 30 -32.43 -21.99 -33.65
C GLN A 30 -30.98 -21.93 -34.16
N ALA A 31 -30.39 -23.12 -34.31
CA ALA A 31 -29.27 -23.53 -35.15
C ALA A 31 -28.69 -22.57 -36.21
N ASN A 32 -27.36 -22.47 -36.25
CA ASN A 32 -26.62 -22.87 -37.45
C ASN A 32 -25.17 -23.26 -37.10
N GLY A 33 -24.76 -24.44 -37.54
CA GLY A 33 -23.42 -24.96 -37.34
C GLY A 33 -22.55 -24.80 -38.58
N ARG A 34 -21.21 -24.78 -38.40
CA ARG A 34 -20.29 -25.67 -39.12
C ARG A 34 -18.90 -25.61 -38.47
N GLN A 35 -18.32 -26.80 -38.35
CA GLN A 35 -16.96 -27.13 -37.91
C GLN A 35 -15.88 -26.37 -38.70
N VAL A 36 -14.66 -26.30 -38.15
CA VAL A 36 -13.47 -27.02 -38.68
C VAL A 36 -12.35 -27.01 -37.63
N HIS A 37 -11.77 -28.20 -37.43
CA HIS A 37 -10.52 -28.48 -36.72
C HIS A 37 -9.32 -27.69 -37.30
N ALA A 38 -8.50 -27.11 -36.44
CA ALA A 38 -7.08 -26.89 -36.74
C ALA A 38 -6.24 -27.03 -35.47
N GLN A 39 -5.35 -28.02 -35.45
CA GLN A 39 -4.23 -28.14 -34.52
C GLN A 39 -3.22 -26.99 -34.76
N PRO A 40 -2.50 -26.54 -33.72
CA PRO A 40 -1.54 -25.44 -33.85
C PRO A 40 -0.22 -25.94 -34.45
N PRO A 41 0.47 -25.14 -35.29
CA PRO A 41 1.84 -25.45 -35.67
C PRO A 41 2.81 -25.16 -34.53
N ALA A 42 3.68 -26.13 -34.28
CA ALA A 42 4.94 -25.98 -33.56
C ALA A 42 5.93 -25.10 -34.36
N ASN A 43 6.90 -24.52 -33.63
CA ASN A 43 7.97 -23.61 -34.05
C ASN A 43 7.61 -22.11 -34.18
N MET A 44 7.78 -21.38 -33.08
CA MET A 44 8.42 -20.07 -33.15
C MET A 44 9.66 -20.05 -32.25
N LEU A 45 10.76 -19.69 -32.88
CA LEU A 45 12.11 -19.60 -32.37
C LEU A 45 12.18 -18.65 -31.18
N VAL A 46 12.88 -19.10 -30.14
CA VAL A 46 13.35 -18.30 -29.01
C VAL A 46 14.32 -17.24 -29.54
N ALA A 47 13.83 -16.02 -29.74
CA ALA A 47 14.69 -14.86 -29.91
C ALA A 47 15.21 -14.45 -28.52
N LYS A 48 16.52 -14.64 -28.29
CA LYS A 48 17.22 -14.04 -27.15
C LYS A 48 17.19 -12.52 -27.30
N ALA A 49 16.29 -11.85 -26.58
CA ALA A 49 16.33 -10.40 -26.42
C ALA A 49 17.50 -10.03 -25.48
N LYS A 50 18.39 -9.19 -25.99
CA LYS A 50 19.45 -8.50 -25.26
C LYS A 50 18.80 -7.44 -24.35
N PRO A 51 19.27 -7.18 -23.12
CA PRO A 51 18.66 -6.13 -22.30
C PRO A 51 19.03 -4.78 -22.92
N GLU A 52 18.05 -4.15 -23.58
CA GLU A 52 18.17 -2.77 -24.03
C GLU A 52 18.12 -1.85 -22.81
N ALA A 53 19.07 -0.93 -22.76
CA ALA A 53 19.17 0.09 -21.73
C ALA A 53 17.93 0.98 -21.79
N ILE A 54 17.20 1.04 -20.69
CA ILE A 54 16.04 1.92 -20.49
C ILE A 54 16.51 3.37 -20.72
N THR A 55 15.99 4.00 -21.77
CA THR A 55 16.29 5.38 -22.11
C THR A 55 15.57 6.35 -21.17
N ARG A 56 16.27 7.43 -20.86
CA ARG A 56 16.04 8.46 -19.83
C ARG A 56 14.80 9.36 -20.01
N ALA A 57 13.77 8.95 -20.76
CA ALA A 57 12.69 9.84 -21.21
C ALA A 57 11.26 9.35 -20.94
N ASP A 58 11.06 8.15 -20.37
CA ASP A 58 9.75 7.69 -19.87
C ASP A 58 9.45 8.20 -18.43
N GLU A 59 10.11 9.29 -18.02
CA GLU A 59 10.23 9.70 -16.63
C GLU A 59 9.01 10.56 -16.19
N TYR A 60 8.02 9.86 -15.60
CA TYR A 60 6.87 10.31 -14.79
C TYR A 60 5.67 10.95 -15.54
N PRO A 61 4.62 10.17 -15.91
CA PRO A 61 3.30 10.76 -16.18
C PRO A 61 2.82 11.52 -14.92
N ASP A 62 2.18 12.69 -15.13
CA ASP A 62 1.73 13.64 -14.11
C ASP A 62 1.44 13.00 -12.74
N ALA A 63 2.41 13.16 -11.84
CA ALA A 63 2.51 12.52 -10.52
C ALA A 63 1.55 13.10 -9.48
N SER A 64 0.56 13.89 -9.90
CA SER A 64 -0.47 14.37 -8.99
C SER A 64 -1.47 13.27 -8.69
N VAL A 65 -1.70 13.04 -7.39
CA VAL A 65 -2.84 12.27 -6.92
C VAL A 65 -4.13 12.94 -7.40
N GLN A 66 -5.14 12.16 -7.79
CA GLN A 66 -6.40 12.67 -8.32
C GLN A 66 -7.59 12.01 -7.62
N GLY A 67 -8.71 12.73 -7.58
CA GLY A 67 -9.98 12.18 -7.13
C GLY A 67 -10.22 12.22 -5.62
N PRO A 68 -11.30 11.55 -5.17
CA PRO A 68 -11.65 11.44 -3.75
C PRO A 68 -10.67 10.53 -3.01
N SER A 69 -10.57 10.71 -1.69
CA SER A 69 -9.78 9.83 -0.84
C SER A 69 -10.24 8.38 -0.89
N TRP A 70 -9.34 7.46 -0.54
CA TRP A 70 -9.67 6.04 -0.53
C TRP A 70 -10.81 5.71 0.46
N LEU A 71 -10.82 6.32 1.65
CA LEU A 71 -11.91 6.11 2.61
C LEU A 71 -13.26 6.59 2.04
N LYS A 72 -13.27 7.71 1.33
CA LYS A 72 -14.48 8.21 0.68
C LYS A 72 -14.96 7.28 -0.44
N HIS A 73 -14.03 6.71 -1.22
CA HIS A 73 -14.34 5.66 -2.21
C HIS A 73 -15.01 4.44 -1.56
N LEU A 74 -14.55 4.06 -0.36
CA LEU A 74 -15.14 2.96 0.43
C LEU A 74 -16.42 3.33 1.19
N GLY A 75 -16.85 4.60 1.18
CA GLY A 75 -17.98 5.09 1.98
C GLY A 75 -17.70 5.09 3.48
N LEU A 76 -16.43 5.20 3.88
CA LEU A 76 -15.96 5.22 5.27
C LEU A 76 -15.52 6.62 5.70
N THR A 77 -15.53 6.85 7.02
CA THR A 77 -14.96 8.03 7.68
C THR A 77 -13.77 7.57 8.53
N VAL A 78 -12.83 8.48 8.85
CA VAL A 78 -11.63 8.10 9.61
C VAL A 78 -12.01 7.50 10.96
N SER A 79 -12.99 8.11 11.66
CA SER A 79 -13.57 7.62 12.92
C SER A 79 -14.12 6.18 12.87
N LYS A 80 -14.53 5.68 11.70
CA LYS A 80 -15.04 4.32 11.53
C LYS A 80 -13.94 3.27 11.36
N THR A 81 -12.70 3.70 11.12
CA THR A 81 -11.54 2.83 10.88
C THR A 81 -10.73 2.58 12.15
N GLN A 82 -9.90 1.52 12.15
CA GLN A 82 -8.90 1.32 13.20
C GLN A 82 -7.85 2.44 13.21
N MET A 83 -7.54 3.06 12.07
CA MET A 83 -6.63 4.21 12.00
C MET A 83 -7.14 5.38 12.85
N GLY A 84 -8.42 5.73 12.74
CA GLY A 84 -9.04 6.78 13.56
C GLY A 84 -9.11 6.43 15.04
N LYS A 85 -9.24 5.14 15.39
CA LYS A 85 -9.25 4.67 16.78
C LYS A 85 -7.85 4.71 17.41
N VAL A 86 -6.81 4.33 16.68
CA VAL A 86 -5.42 4.35 17.16
C VAL A 86 -4.90 5.79 17.31
N GLY A 87 -5.30 6.71 16.43
CA GLY A 87 -4.99 8.15 16.54
C GLY A 87 -5.44 8.82 17.84
N THR A 88 -6.34 8.19 18.61
CA THR A 88 -6.78 8.70 19.92
C THR A 88 -5.92 8.24 21.10
N ARG A 89 -5.09 7.19 20.95
CA ARG A 89 -4.42 6.51 22.06
C ARG A 89 -2.96 6.92 22.32
N VAL A 90 -2.39 7.80 21.49
CA VAL A 90 -0.93 8.09 21.53
C VAL A 90 -0.58 9.41 22.24
N PHE A 91 -1.54 10.13 22.82
CA PHE A 91 -1.24 11.35 23.58
C PHE A 91 -1.63 11.19 25.06
N ASP A 92 -0.63 10.89 25.90
CA ASP A 92 -0.71 11.12 27.34
C ASP A 92 -0.16 12.53 27.62
N PRO A 93 -1.01 13.51 28.01
CA PRO A 93 -0.56 14.86 28.32
C PRO A 93 0.35 14.95 29.56
N ALA A 94 0.55 13.85 30.31
CA ALA A 94 1.48 13.81 31.43
C ALA A 94 2.97 13.73 31.03
N THR A 95 3.29 13.52 29.74
CA THR A 95 4.68 13.50 29.24
C THR A 95 4.84 14.28 27.93
N PRO A 96 4.84 15.62 27.96
CA PRO A 96 4.94 16.47 26.76
C PRO A 96 6.32 16.44 26.08
N ASP A 97 7.36 15.93 26.74
CA ASP A 97 8.76 16.04 26.26
C ASP A 97 9.36 14.77 25.66
N LYS A 98 8.64 13.65 25.64
CA LYS A 98 9.12 12.46 24.92
C LYS A 98 8.66 12.57 23.47
N LYS A 99 9.55 13.14 22.63
CA LYS A 99 9.55 12.87 21.18
C LYS A 99 9.24 11.38 21.01
N PRO A 100 8.20 10.98 20.24
CA PRO A 100 7.91 9.58 20.06
C PRO A 100 9.19 8.89 19.62
N GLU A 101 9.65 7.95 20.44
CA GLU A 101 10.88 7.23 20.22
C GLU A 101 10.74 6.59 18.85
N ALA A 102 11.57 7.03 17.89
CA ALA A 102 11.56 6.50 16.53
C ALA A 102 11.58 4.98 16.67
N ALA A 103 10.58 4.30 16.11
CA ALA A 103 10.38 2.87 16.26
C ALA A 103 11.74 2.16 16.11
N THR A 104 12.20 1.57 17.21
CA THR A 104 13.51 0.95 17.33
C THR A 104 13.54 -0.28 16.43
N GLY A 105 13.99 -0.12 15.19
CA GLY A 105 13.98 -1.23 14.22
C GLY A 105 14.72 -1.03 12.91
N SER A 106 15.00 0.20 12.47
CA SER A 106 15.98 0.45 11.41
C SER A 106 16.37 1.92 11.40
N PRO A 107 17.66 2.28 11.44
CA PRO A 107 18.05 3.63 11.02
C PRO A 107 17.59 3.78 9.58
N ALA A 108 16.61 4.65 9.36
CA ALA A 108 16.09 4.94 8.03
C ALA A 108 17.29 5.38 7.17
N ARG A 109 17.55 4.68 6.07
CA ARG A 109 18.67 4.99 5.17
C ARG A 109 18.38 6.26 4.34
N THR A 110 17.36 7.01 4.74
CA THR A 110 16.96 8.33 4.24
C THR A 110 17.84 9.46 4.76
N ASP A 111 18.95 9.17 5.45
CA ASP A 111 19.95 10.18 5.87
C ASP A 111 20.40 11.08 4.71
N ASN A 112 20.33 10.56 3.47
CA ASN A 112 20.65 11.29 2.26
C ASN A 112 19.54 12.24 1.75
N LEU A 113 18.30 12.10 2.23
CA LEU A 113 17.21 13.02 1.90
C LEU A 113 17.41 14.37 2.60
N LYS A 114 17.94 14.36 3.82
CA LYS A 114 18.17 15.57 4.60
C LYS A 114 19.04 16.62 3.91
N PRO A 115 20.25 16.30 3.42
CA PRO A 115 21.06 17.28 2.70
C PRO A 115 20.38 17.77 1.41
N ILE A 116 19.59 16.93 0.74
CA ILE A 116 18.80 17.32 -0.45
C ILE A 116 17.76 18.37 -0.08
N VAL A 117 16.92 18.12 0.93
CA VAL A 117 15.89 19.06 1.38
C VAL A 117 16.48 20.36 1.89
N GLN A 118 17.61 20.31 2.62
CA GLN A 118 18.30 21.51 3.10
C GLN A 118 18.85 22.36 1.94
N ARG A 119 19.45 21.73 0.92
CA ARG A 119 19.93 22.43 -0.28
C ARG A 119 18.78 22.97 -1.12
N PHE A 120 17.68 22.24 -1.21
CA PHE A 120 16.47 22.72 -1.86
C PHE A 120 15.98 23.99 -1.17
N LEU A 121 15.85 23.98 0.16
CA LEU A 121 15.39 25.13 0.94
C LEU A 121 16.25 26.37 0.78
N SER A 122 17.58 26.21 0.76
CA SER A 122 18.50 27.34 0.54
C SER A 122 18.37 27.90 -0.88
N THR A 123 18.30 27.02 -1.88
CA THR A 123 18.20 27.41 -3.31
C THR A 123 16.84 28.00 -3.64
N PHE A 124 15.74 27.42 -3.14
CA PHE A 124 14.38 27.89 -3.37
C PHE A 124 14.18 29.34 -2.90
N ARG A 125 14.80 29.72 -1.77
CA ARG A 125 14.79 31.09 -1.27
C ARG A 125 15.57 32.07 -2.15
N ALA A 126 16.62 31.60 -2.83
CA ALA A 126 17.48 32.43 -3.69
C ALA A 126 16.96 32.53 -5.13
N GLY A 127 16.31 31.47 -5.64
CA GLY A 127 15.86 31.34 -7.02
C GLY A 127 14.97 30.10 -7.21
N PRO A 128 13.64 30.23 -7.16
CA PRO A 128 12.74 29.08 -7.12
C PRO A 128 12.74 28.22 -8.39
N GLU A 129 13.06 28.78 -9.56
CA GLU A 129 13.08 28.05 -10.83
C GLU A 129 14.20 27.00 -10.90
N GLN A 130 15.31 27.22 -10.20
CA GLN A 130 16.49 26.32 -10.22
C GLN A 130 16.41 25.24 -9.13
N SER A 131 15.43 25.34 -8.24
CA SER A 131 15.35 24.47 -7.06
C SER A 131 14.73 23.11 -7.35
N SER A 132 13.92 22.97 -8.41
CA SER A 132 13.21 21.73 -8.75
C SER A 132 14.16 20.59 -9.12
N GLU A 133 15.31 20.88 -9.74
CA GLU A 133 16.33 19.88 -10.08
C GLU A 133 16.89 19.21 -8.83
N ILE A 134 17.03 19.95 -7.72
CA ILE A 134 17.55 19.42 -6.45
C ILE A 134 16.61 18.35 -5.90
N LEU A 135 15.29 18.55 -5.99
CA LEU A 135 14.33 17.53 -5.53
C LEU A 135 14.33 16.26 -6.39
N ASN A 136 14.90 16.32 -7.59
CA ASN A 136 15.04 15.18 -8.51
C ASN A 136 16.36 14.42 -8.35
N GLU A 137 17.28 14.92 -7.52
CA GLU A 137 18.51 14.20 -7.19
C GLU A 137 18.20 12.84 -6.56
N LYS A 138 18.88 11.80 -7.05
CA LYS A 138 18.62 10.43 -6.63
C LYS A 138 19.47 10.05 -5.42
N PHE A 139 18.88 9.33 -4.48
CA PHE A 139 19.53 8.66 -3.36
C PHE A 139 18.94 7.26 -3.19
N VAL A 140 19.63 6.38 -2.48
CA VAL A 140 19.18 4.98 -2.32
C VAL A 140 18.26 4.82 -1.11
N VAL A 141 17.21 4.03 -1.28
CA VAL A 141 16.25 3.65 -0.23
C VAL A 141 16.13 2.13 -0.18
N ALA A 142 15.69 1.58 0.95
CA ALA A 142 15.45 0.14 1.09
C ALA A 142 13.96 -0.20 0.95
N GLY A 143 13.64 -1.49 0.75
CA GLY A 143 12.26 -1.98 0.80
C GLY A 143 11.51 -1.66 2.10
N ALA A 144 12.24 -1.49 3.21
CA ALA A 144 11.67 -1.05 4.49
C ALA A 144 11.13 0.38 4.45
N ASP A 145 11.80 1.27 3.71
CA ASP A 145 11.34 2.66 3.52
C ASP A 145 10.08 2.67 2.65
N LEU A 146 10.07 1.88 1.56
CA LEU A 146 8.88 1.70 0.71
C LEU A 146 7.70 1.15 1.50
N TYR A 147 7.92 0.16 2.37
CA TYR A 147 6.87 -0.36 3.25
C TYR A 147 6.33 0.71 4.21
N ARG A 148 7.22 1.52 4.79
CA ARG A 148 6.86 2.57 5.73
C ARG A 148 6.01 3.66 5.08
N TRP A 149 6.31 4.05 3.83
CA TRP A 149 5.55 5.06 3.09
C TRP A 149 4.21 4.55 2.53
N ASN A 150 4.14 3.26 2.16
CA ASN A 150 3.03 2.74 1.36
C ASN A 150 2.11 1.77 2.12
N CYS A 151 2.59 1.09 3.16
CA CYS A 151 1.88 -0.05 3.75
C CYS A 151 1.66 0.11 5.26
N GLN A 152 2.65 0.67 5.98
CA GLN A 152 2.65 0.73 7.44
C GLN A 152 1.44 1.46 8.04
N GLY A 153 0.88 2.45 7.33
CA GLY A 153 -0.30 3.20 7.78
C GLY A 153 -1.51 2.31 8.07
N CYS A 154 -1.71 1.25 7.28
CA CYS A 154 -2.80 0.29 7.46
C CYS A 154 -2.32 -1.00 8.14
N HIS A 155 -1.17 -1.53 7.72
CA HIS A 155 -0.70 -2.85 8.14
C HIS A 155 0.14 -2.86 9.42
N GLY A 156 0.47 -1.68 9.97
CA GLY A 156 1.32 -1.52 11.15
C GLY A 156 2.80 -1.78 10.85
N PRO A 157 3.71 -1.51 11.80
CA PRO A 157 5.14 -1.67 11.59
C PRO A 157 5.57 -3.13 11.44
N ASP A 158 4.80 -4.08 11.96
CA ASP A 158 5.08 -5.52 11.90
C ASP A 158 4.27 -6.25 10.82
N GLY A 159 3.43 -5.56 10.06
CA GLY A 159 2.64 -6.15 8.98
C GLY A 159 1.48 -7.02 9.43
N LYS A 160 1.12 -6.99 10.72
CA LYS A 160 -0.01 -7.78 11.24
C LYS A 160 -1.37 -7.23 10.91
N GLY A 161 -1.46 -5.97 10.48
CA GLY A 161 -2.75 -5.30 10.29
C GLY A 161 -3.46 -5.01 11.60
N SER A 162 -4.77 -4.81 11.49
CA SER A 162 -5.66 -4.54 12.62
C SER A 162 -6.99 -5.21 12.35
N GLU A 163 -7.05 -6.52 12.60
CA GLU A 163 -8.25 -7.32 12.39
C GLU A 163 -9.47 -6.80 13.17
N PRO A 164 -10.70 -7.04 12.66
CA PRO A 164 -11.03 -7.70 11.39
C PRO A 164 -10.95 -6.77 10.18
N GLU A 165 -10.59 -5.50 10.37
CA GLU A 165 -10.67 -4.48 9.31
C GLU A 165 -9.51 -4.59 8.31
N ILE A 166 -8.28 -4.70 8.81
CA ILE A 166 -7.08 -4.79 7.99
C ILE A 166 -6.39 -6.13 8.28
N ASN A 167 -6.31 -6.98 7.26
CA ASN A 167 -5.65 -8.28 7.37
C ASN A 167 -4.11 -8.13 7.44
N SER A 168 -3.45 -9.15 7.98
CA SER A 168 -1.99 -9.28 7.94
C SER A 168 -1.46 -9.43 6.51
N VAL A 169 -0.37 -8.74 6.19
CA VAL A 169 0.39 -8.98 4.95
C VAL A 169 1.25 -10.25 5.02
N GLN A 170 1.52 -10.75 6.22
CA GLN A 170 2.46 -11.85 6.42
C GLN A 170 1.95 -13.17 5.85
N GLY A 171 0.65 -13.45 5.99
CA GLY A 171 0.04 -14.70 5.51
C GLY A 171 0.20 -14.90 3.99
N PRO A 172 -0.26 -13.93 3.16
CA PRO A 172 -0.05 -13.97 1.71
C PRO A 172 1.42 -14.12 1.31
N VAL A 173 2.33 -13.41 1.97
CA VAL A 173 3.77 -13.46 1.69
C VAL A 173 4.37 -14.82 2.06
N GLN A 174 4.00 -15.41 3.20
CA GLN A 174 4.43 -16.76 3.55
C GLN A 174 3.93 -17.80 2.55
N GLY A 175 2.78 -17.57 1.92
CA GLY A 175 2.23 -18.41 0.86
C GLY A 175 3.11 -18.49 -0.40
N THR A 176 4.03 -17.53 -0.60
CA THR A 176 4.94 -17.52 -1.75
C THR A 176 6.22 -18.33 -1.52
N SER A 177 6.40 -18.93 -0.33
CA SER A 177 7.63 -19.64 0.03
C SER A 177 7.45 -21.16 -0.05
N ALA A 178 8.13 -21.79 -1.01
CA ALA A 178 8.17 -23.26 -1.13
C ALA A 178 8.74 -23.92 0.13
N ALA A 179 9.78 -23.33 0.74
CA ALA A 179 10.37 -23.84 1.97
C ALA A 179 9.35 -23.84 3.14
N LEU A 180 8.59 -22.76 3.32
CA LEU A 180 7.57 -22.72 4.37
C LEU A 180 6.36 -23.60 4.04
N ALA A 181 5.96 -23.68 2.78
CA ALA A 181 4.87 -24.56 2.34
C ALA A 181 5.21 -26.03 2.63
N LYS A 182 6.42 -26.46 2.24
CA LYS A 182 6.95 -27.80 2.52
C LYS A 182 6.98 -28.09 4.02
N ALA A 183 7.58 -27.20 4.82
CA ALA A 183 7.64 -27.36 6.26
C ALA A 183 6.25 -27.48 6.92
N ARG A 184 5.25 -26.75 6.42
CA ARG A 184 3.86 -26.83 6.91
C ARG A 184 3.17 -28.15 6.51
N MET A 185 3.44 -28.66 5.33
CA MET A 185 2.90 -29.96 4.87
C MET A 185 3.50 -31.11 5.67
N GLU A 186 4.82 -31.11 5.83
CA GLU A 186 5.55 -32.10 6.65
C GLU A 186 5.07 -32.09 8.11
N ALA A 187 4.90 -30.91 8.71
CA ALA A 187 4.37 -30.77 10.08
C ALA A 187 2.92 -31.31 10.23
N ARG A 188 2.18 -31.48 9.13
CA ARG A 188 0.82 -32.06 9.11
C ARG A 188 0.81 -33.53 8.69
N GLY A 189 1.97 -34.15 8.46
CA GLY A 189 2.07 -35.52 7.97
C GLY A 189 1.59 -35.69 6.53
N ILE A 190 1.58 -34.61 5.75
CA ILE A 190 1.23 -34.64 4.32
C ILE A 190 2.53 -34.77 3.53
N GLU A 191 2.62 -35.79 2.68
CA GLU A 191 3.75 -35.96 1.77
C GLU A 191 3.81 -34.77 0.79
N ALA A 192 4.98 -34.13 0.76
CA ALA A 192 5.22 -32.93 -0.02
C ALA A 192 5.63 -33.30 -1.45
N ASP A 193 4.72 -33.14 -2.41
CA ASP A 193 5.04 -33.14 -3.84
C ASP A 193 5.65 -31.77 -4.22
N ASP A 194 6.93 -31.78 -4.59
CA ASP A 194 7.68 -30.56 -4.92
C ASP A 194 7.08 -29.83 -6.14
N ASP A 195 6.52 -30.54 -7.13
CA ASP A 195 5.92 -29.92 -8.32
C ASP A 195 4.63 -29.18 -7.94
N MET A 196 3.78 -29.80 -7.12
CA MET A 196 2.58 -29.16 -6.60
C MET A 196 2.93 -27.93 -5.73
N ILE A 197 3.95 -28.03 -4.87
CA ILE A 197 4.40 -26.91 -4.02
C ILE A 197 4.89 -25.75 -4.89
N ASN A 198 5.68 -26.02 -5.92
CA ASN A 198 6.18 -25.00 -6.84
C ASN A 198 5.01 -24.32 -7.56
N GLN A 199 4.06 -25.10 -8.10
CA GLN A 199 2.88 -24.54 -8.76
C GLN A 199 2.03 -23.66 -7.81
N MET A 200 1.80 -24.12 -6.58
CA MET A 200 1.04 -23.35 -5.59
C MET A 200 1.74 -22.04 -5.21
N THR A 201 3.06 -22.07 -5.02
CA THR A 201 3.84 -20.89 -4.60
C THR A 201 4.02 -19.88 -5.74
N GLU A 202 4.11 -20.34 -6.99
CA GLU A 202 4.07 -19.49 -8.18
C GLU A 202 2.72 -18.75 -8.30
N LEU A 203 1.61 -19.46 -8.14
CA LEU A 203 0.26 -18.85 -8.13
C LEU A 203 0.10 -17.85 -6.99
N ALA A 204 0.60 -18.17 -5.80
CA ALA A 204 0.59 -17.23 -4.67
C ALA A 204 1.43 -15.99 -4.96
N ALA A 205 2.61 -16.14 -5.56
CA ALA A 205 3.48 -15.02 -5.93
C ALA A 205 2.87 -14.14 -7.02
N ALA A 206 2.19 -14.73 -8.01
CA ALA A 206 1.44 -13.99 -9.02
C ALA A 206 0.26 -13.22 -8.39
N SER A 207 -0.51 -13.86 -7.51
CA SER A 207 -1.63 -13.22 -6.82
C SER A 207 -1.18 -12.09 -5.89
N LEU A 208 -0.04 -12.24 -5.20
CA LEU A 208 0.52 -11.18 -4.36
C LEU A 208 0.93 -9.95 -5.19
N ARG A 209 1.56 -10.16 -6.35
CA ARG A 209 1.91 -9.06 -7.26
C ARG A 209 0.68 -8.38 -7.83
N ASP A 210 -0.31 -9.16 -8.26
CA ASP A 210 -1.59 -8.63 -8.73
C ASP A 210 -2.27 -7.77 -7.65
N ARG A 211 -2.25 -8.22 -6.39
CA ARG A 211 -2.79 -7.47 -5.25
C ARG A 211 -2.02 -6.18 -4.96
N LEU A 212 -0.69 -6.17 -5.14
CA LEU A 212 0.08 -4.93 -5.05
C LEU A 212 -0.29 -3.97 -6.18
N GLN A 213 -0.34 -4.45 -7.42
CA GLN A 213 -0.68 -3.60 -8.57
C GLN A 213 -2.10 -3.07 -8.47
N HIS A 214 -3.10 -3.94 -8.46
CA HIS A 214 -4.51 -3.56 -8.63
C HIS A 214 -5.26 -3.35 -7.32
N GLY A 215 -4.62 -3.60 -6.18
CA GLY A 215 -5.28 -3.52 -4.87
C GLY A 215 -6.37 -4.58 -4.70
N GLY A 216 -7.44 -4.24 -3.99
CA GLY A 216 -8.59 -5.09 -3.78
C GLY A 216 -9.82 -4.31 -3.32
N LYS A 217 -10.83 -5.02 -2.81
CA LYS A 217 -12.09 -4.38 -2.36
C LYS A 217 -11.88 -3.26 -1.33
N SER A 218 -10.88 -3.39 -0.46
CA SER A 218 -10.59 -2.42 0.61
C SER A 218 -9.14 -1.93 0.61
N MET A 219 -8.27 -2.54 -0.20
CA MET A 219 -6.86 -2.19 -0.30
C MET A 219 -6.68 -1.33 -1.56
N PRO A 220 -6.05 -0.14 -1.47
CA PRO A 220 -5.83 0.70 -2.65
C PRO A 220 -4.88 0.02 -3.65
N SER A 221 -4.93 0.48 -4.90
CA SER A 221 -3.98 0.10 -5.95
C SER A 221 -2.61 0.74 -5.70
N PHE A 222 -1.55 0.02 -6.03
CA PHE A 222 -0.16 0.50 -6.05
C PHE A 222 0.44 0.43 -7.46
N GLU A 223 -0.38 0.59 -8.50
CA GLU A 223 0.05 0.67 -9.91
C GLU A 223 1.13 1.72 -10.17
N TYR A 224 1.26 2.72 -9.30
CA TYR A 224 2.31 3.72 -9.40
C TYR A 224 3.69 3.18 -9.02
N LEU A 225 3.80 2.04 -8.33
CA LEU A 225 5.10 1.44 -7.98
C LEU A 225 5.79 0.84 -9.21
N ARG A 226 7.07 1.17 -9.37
CA ARG A 226 7.94 0.61 -10.40
C ARG A 226 8.31 -0.84 -10.06
N THR A 227 8.74 -1.58 -11.07
CA THR A 227 9.14 -3.00 -10.90
C THR A 227 10.27 -3.18 -9.89
N ASP A 228 11.27 -2.30 -9.90
CA ASP A 228 12.39 -2.32 -8.94
C ASP A 228 11.93 -2.02 -7.50
N GLU A 229 11.02 -1.06 -7.32
CA GLU A 229 10.38 -0.77 -6.04
C GLU A 229 9.56 -1.96 -5.52
N VAL A 230 8.77 -2.60 -6.38
CA VAL A 230 7.99 -3.79 -6.01
C VAL A 230 8.90 -4.93 -5.57
N GLU A 231 9.99 -5.21 -6.28
CA GLU A 231 10.90 -6.29 -5.89
C GLU A 231 11.64 -5.98 -4.58
N ALA A 232 12.05 -4.72 -4.34
CA ALA A 232 12.63 -4.32 -3.05
C ALA A 232 11.63 -4.40 -1.91
N LEU A 233 10.39 -3.95 -2.12
CA LEU A 233 9.28 -4.05 -1.15
C LEU A 233 9.00 -5.52 -0.81
N LEU A 234 8.92 -6.41 -1.82
CA LEU A 234 8.73 -7.85 -1.62
C LEU A 234 9.87 -8.45 -0.78
N GLY A 235 11.12 -8.06 -1.00
CA GLY A 235 12.24 -8.49 -0.16
C GLY A 235 12.08 -8.10 1.31
N HIS A 236 11.58 -6.89 1.58
CA HIS A 236 11.26 -6.48 2.95
C HIS A 236 10.08 -7.26 3.54
N LEU A 237 9.01 -7.47 2.78
CA LEU A 237 7.84 -8.23 3.21
C LEU A 237 8.20 -9.69 3.51
N GLU A 238 9.06 -10.32 2.70
CA GLU A 238 9.61 -11.65 2.95
C GLU A 238 10.29 -11.71 4.32
N LYS A 239 11.19 -10.76 4.61
CA LYS A 239 11.86 -10.63 5.90
C LYS A 239 10.88 -10.42 7.06
N LEU A 240 9.90 -9.54 6.89
CA LEU A 240 8.86 -9.24 7.89
C LEU A 240 8.01 -10.47 8.22
N SER A 241 7.86 -11.37 7.24
CA SER A 241 6.98 -12.54 7.32
C SER A 241 7.72 -13.83 7.71
N GLY A 242 9.02 -13.75 7.98
CA GLY A 242 9.85 -14.91 8.31
C GLY A 242 10.09 -15.86 7.13
N VAL A 243 9.95 -15.37 5.89
CA VAL A 243 10.35 -16.12 4.69
C VAL A 243 11.88 -16.16 4.63
N PRO A 244 12.49 -17.32 4.33
CA PRO A 244 13.94 -17.40 4.15
C PRO A 244 14.46 -16.36 3.14
N PRO A 245 15.62 -15.72 3.39
CA PRO A 245 16.15 -14.68 2.51
C PRO A 245 16.23 -15.15 1.06
N THR A 246 15.76 -14.29 0.15
CA THR A 246 15.83 -14.54 -1.30
C THR A 246 16.83 -13.57 -1.95
N LYS A 247 16.96 -13.63 -3.28
CA LYS A 247 17.71 -12.63 -4.06
C LYS A 247 17.18 -11.19 -3.89
N ARG A 248 16.01 -11.01 -3.28
CA ARG A 248 15.40 -9.70 -3.01
C ARG A 248 15.85 -9.09 -1.68
N ASP A 249 16.47 -9.89 -0.81
CA ASP A 249 16.89 -9.40 0.50
C ASP A 249 17.92 -8.27 0.33
N GLY A 250 17.68 -7.16 1.01
CA GLY A 250 18.56 -5.99 0.97
C GLY A 250 18.60 -5.24 -0.37
N LEU A 251 17.70 -5.50 -1.32
CA LEU A 251 17.60 -4.69 -2.54
C LEU A 251 17.39 -3.21 -2.20
N LEU A 252 18.14 -2.36 -2.91
CA LEU A 252 18.09 -0.91 -2.79
C LEU A 252 17.59 -0.30 -4.09
N VAL A 253 16.85 0.80 -3.98
CA VAL A 253 16.22 1.46 -5.12
C VAL A 253 16.63 2.93 -5.13
N PRO A 254 17.03 3.50 -6.28
CA PRO A 254 17.30 4.93 -6.40
C PRO A 254 15.98 5.71 -6.44
N GLU A 255 15.77 6.62 -5.49
CA GLU A 255 14.61 7.52 -5.41
C GLU A 255 15.02 8.98 -5.34
N SER A 256 14.11 9.87 -5.70
CA SER A 256 14.26 11.32 -5.51
C SER A 256 13.34 11.83 -4.41
N ALA A 257 13.53 13.07 -3.95
CA ALA A 257 12.62 13.68 -2.99
C ALA A 257 11.19 13.82 -3.57
N VAL A 258 11.05 14.14 -4.86
CA VAL A 258 9.75 14.15 -5.55
C VAL A 258 9.10 12.76 -5.51
N ARG A 259 9.88 11.70 -5.70
CA ARG A 259 9.35 10.33 -5.70
C ARG A 259 9.00 9.83 -4.29
N VAL A 260 9.77 10.21 -3.27
CA VAL A 260 9.39 10.01 -1.86
C VAL A 260 8.08 10.73 -1.53
N ALA A 261 7.90 11.97 -2.00
CA ALA A 261 6.65 12.69 -1.84
C ALA A 261 5.47 11.93 -2.45
N GLU A 262 5.63 11.39 -3.66
CA GLU A 262 4.61 10.61 -4.34
C GLU A 262 4.24 9.32 -3.56
N HIS A 263 5.24 8.58 -3.05
CA HIS A 263 5.01 7.39 -2.22
C HIS A 263 4.17 7.72 -0.98
N ILE A 264 4.56 8.75 -0.24
CA ILE A 264 3.85 9.15 0.99
C ILE A 264 2.44 9.67 0.66
N GLU A 265 2.30 10.44 -0.41
CA GLU A 265 1.02 11.02 -0.78
C GLU A 265 0.03 9.94 -1.24
N ARG A 266 0.41 9.09 -2.19
CA ARG A 266 -0.44 8.04 -2.73
C ARG A 266 -0.66 6.91 -1.72
N GLY A 267 0.41 6.49 -1.07
CA GLY A 267 0.42 5.35 -0.16
C GLY A 267 -0.13 5.63 1.23
N THR A 268 -0.10 6.90 1.68
CA THR A 268 -0.55 7.27 3.04
C THR A 268 -1.54 8.42 3.06
N CYS A 269 -1.20 9.60 2.53
CA CYS A 269 -2.02 10.80 2.75
C CYS A 269 -3.38 10.72 2.03
N HIS A 270 -3.41 10.20 0.81
CA HIS A 270 -4.61 10.08 -0.01
C HIS A 270 -5.60 9.02 0.48
N ILE A 271 -5.20 8.21 1.47
CA ILE A 271 -6.14 7.32 2.16
C ILE A 271 -7.27 8.16 2.76
N CYS A 272 -6.93 9.28 3.40
CA CYS A 272 -7.88 10.13 4.13
C CYS A 272 -8.21 11.43 3.38
N HIS A 273 -7.22 12.04 2.72
CA HIS A 273 -7.36 13.35 2.10
C HIS A 273 -7.76 13.25 0.63
N ASP A 274 -8.79 13.99 0.22
CA ASP A 274 -9.09 14.19 -1.20
C ASP A 274 -7.90 14.89 -1.87
N ALA A 275 -7.61 14.54 -3.13
CA ALA A 275 -6.50 15.16 -3.86
C ALA A 275 -6.71 16.68 -4.02
N ALA A 276 -7.92 17.05 -4.42
CA ALA A 276 -8.39 18.41 -4.58
C ALA A 276 -9.75 18.58 -3.90
N GLY A 277 -10.08 19.80 -3.49
CA GLY A 277 -11.32 20.08 -2.77
C GLY A 277 -11.17 21.25 -1.81
N PRO A 278 -12.02 21.32 -0.77
CA PRO A 278 -11.96 22.41 0.20
C PRO A 278 -10.62 22.43 0.93
N GLY A 279 -10.21 23.63 1.33
CA GLY A 279 -9.04 23.85 2.19
C GLY A 279 -9.36 23.75 3.67
N ALA A 280 -8.42 24.13 4.53
CA ALA A 280 -8.54 24.09 5.98
C ALA A 280 -9.22 25.34 6.59
N GLY A 281 -10.10 26.00 5.84
CA GLY A 281 -10.80 27.20 6.31
C GLY A 281 -11.65 26.94 7.56
N GLN A 282 -11.92 28.00 8.35
CA GLN A 282 -12.69 27.89 9.61
C GLN A 282 -14.04 27.17 9.45
N ALA A 283 -14.73 27.35 8.33
CA ALA A 283 -15.98 26.65 8.05
C ALA A 283 -15.78 25.14 7.89
N SER A 284 -14.73 24.72 7.17
CA SER A 284 -14.37 23.31 6.98
C SER A 284 -13.98 22.64 8.29
N LEU A 285 -13.22 23.35 9.15
CA LEU A 285 -12.88 22.86 10.49
C LEU A 285 -14.12 22.67 11.37
N LYS A 286 -15.07 23.62 11.37
CA LYS A 286 -16.34 23.48 12.10
C LYS A 286 -17.21 22.32 11.62
N GLN A 287 -17.08 21.95 10.36
CA GLN A 287 -17.82 20.84 9.74
C GLN A 287 -17.07 19.51 9.85
N GLY A 288 -15.89 19.47 10.49
CA GLY A 288 -15.06 18.28 10.55
C GLY A 288 -14.60 17.79 9.17
N THR A 289 -14.53 18.69 8.17
CA THR A 289 -14.12 18.35 6.82
C THR A 289 -12.60 18.20 6.76
N ILE A 290 -12.14 17.05 6.25
CA ILE A 290 -10.72 16.80 6.00
C ILE A 290 -10.27 17.69 4.82
N PRO A 291 -9.23 18.54 5.00
CA PRO A 291 -8.77 19.42 3.93
C PRO A 291 -8.11 18.63 2.80
N SER A 292 -8.21 19.13 1.57
CA SER A 292 -7.58 18.48 0.40
C SER A 292 -6.06 18.64 0.38
N LEU A 293 -5.35 17.70 -0.24
CA LEU A 293 -3.88 17.71 -0.31
C LEU A 293 -3.35 18.94 -1.07
N ILE A 294 -4.02 19.38 -2.13
CA ILE A 294 -3.64 20.60 -2.87
C ILE A 294 -3.80 21.88 -2.03
N SER A 295 -4.48 21.86 -0.89
CA SER A 295 -4.58 23.02 -0.01
C SER A 295 -3.39 23.21 0.93
N LEU A 296 -2.59 22.17 1.16
CA LEU A 296 -1.58 22.13 2.21
C LEU A 296 -0.60 23.32 2.18
N PRO A 297 0.16 23.59 1.11
CA PRO A 297 1.02 24.78 1.03
C PRO A 297 0.33 26.14 1.12
N ARG A 298 -0.98 26.24 0.85
CA ARG A 298 -1.71 27.52 0.91
C ARG A 298 -2.16 27.83 2.33
N ASP A 299 -2.62 26.79 3.03
CA ASP A 299 -3.37 26.97 4.26
C ASP A 299 -2.49 26.70 5.50
N HIS A 300 -1.34 26.05 5.32
CA HIS A 300 -0.44 25.66 6.41
C HIS A 300 1.02 25.98 6.14
N SER A 301 1.74 26.34 7.20
CA SER A 301 3.21 26.38 7.17
C SER A 301 3.78 24.97 7.14
N LEU A 302 5.01 24.82 6.63
CA LEU A 302 5.73 23.54 6.68
C LEU A 302 5.80 22.98 8.11
N SER A 303 6.15 23.81 9.11
CA SER A 303 6.24 23.37 10.50
C SER A 303 4.89 22.90 11.06
N GLY A 304 3.79 23.54 10.66
CA GLY A 304 2.44 23.11 11.01
C GLY A 304 2.11 21.76 10.41
N VAL A 305 2.45 21.52 9.14
CA VAL A 305 2.25 20.23 8.47
C VAL A 305 3.11 19.13 9.11
N VAL A 306 4.39 19.40 9.38
CA VAL A 306 5.30 18.45 10.06
C VAL A 306 4.72 18.03 11.41
N HIS A 307 4.31 19.00 12.23
CA HIS A 307 3.73 18.72 13.53
C HIS A 307 2.43 17.92 13.41
N GLN A 308 1.52 18.36 12.53
CA GLN A 308 0.22 17.72 12.34
C GLN A 308 0.35 16.27 11.83
N VAL A 309 1.31 15.98 10.95
CA VAL A 309 1.58 14.63 10.45
C VAL A 309 2.17 13.74 11.55
N GLN A 310 3.17 14.23 12.28
CA GLN A 310 3.88 13.41 13.28
C GLN A 310 3.03 13.14 14.53
N TYR A 311 2.20 14.10 14.94
CA TYR A 311 1.48 14.07 16.21
C TYR A 311 -0.04 13.90 16.05
N GLY A 312 -0.57 13.98 14.82
CA GLY A 312 -2.00 13.90 14.56
C GLY A 312 -2.76 15.15 15.03
N SER A 313 -4.09 15.06 15.10
CA SER A 313 -4.94 16.18 15.57
C SER A 313 -4.82 16.40 17.08
N CYS A 314 -4.72 17.66 17.49
CA CYS A 314 -4.66 18.05 18.90
C CYS A 314 -5.96 17.74 19.65
N ASP A 315 -5.91 17.67 20.98
CA ASP A 315 -7.06 17.29 21.82
C ASP A 315 -8.25 18.24 21.68
N MET A 316 -8.00 19.52 21.40
CA MET A 316 -9.06 20.48 21.11
C MET A 316 -9.89 20.05 19.88
N MET A 317 -9.27 19.53 18.84
CA MET A 317 -9.98 19.00 17.66
C MET A 317 -10.75 17.72 18.01
N LYS A 318 -10.18 16.84 18.85
CA LYS A 318 -10.87 15.62 19.32
C LYS A 318 -12.16 15.93 20.07
N MET A 319 -12.20 17.01 20.87
CA MET A 319 -13.39 17.41 21.62
C MET A 319 -14.54 17.95 20.76
N THR A 320 -14.27 18.32 19.51
CA THR A 320 -15.31 18.82 18.58
C THR A 320 -16.09 17.70 17.86
N GLY A 321 -15.72 16.43 18.08
CA GLY A 321 -16.44 15.26 17.56
C GLY A 321 -16.28 15.01 16.06
N GLY A 322 -15.35 15.69 15.39
CA GLY A 322 -15.00 15.46 13.98
C GLY A 322 -14.03 14.30 13.78
N ASP A 323 -13.82 13.92 12.51
CA ASP A 323 -12.73 13.01 12.14
C ASP A 323 -11.38 13.64 12.53
N VAL A 324 -10.51 12.82 13.15
CA VAL A 324 -9.20 13.25 13.64
C VAL A 324 -8.10 12.64 12.80
N MET A 325 -7.09 13.43 12.48
CA MET A 325 -5.93 12.94 11.76
C MET A 325 -5.10 12.03 12.69
N PRO A 326 -4.82 10.78 12.29
CA PRO A 326 -3.94 9.92 13.06
C PRO A 326 -2.49 10.43 13.01
N ALA A 327 -1.71 10.03 14.01
CA ALA A 327 -0.29 10.36 14.10
C ALA A 327 0.54 9.39 13.23
N TYR A 328 1.51 9.94 12.51
CA TYR A 328 2.49 9.21 11.70
C TYR A 328 3.92 9.54 12.18
N PRO A 329 4.26 9.23 13.45
CA PRO A 329 5.52 9.67 14.07
C PRO A 329 6.76 9.03 13.43
N TYR A 330 6.55 8.00 12.62
CA TYR A 330 7.61 7.33 11.91
C TYR A 330 8.08 8.09 10.67
N PHE A 331 7.35 9.09 10.17
CA PHE A 331 7.86 9.98 9.10
C PHE A 331 8.86 11.00 9.65
N THR A 332 9.97 11.14 8.94
CA THR A 332 10.97 12.18 9.22
C THR A 332 10.45 13.56 8.79
N GLU A 333 11.05 14.62 9.33
CA GLU A 333 10.68 15.99 8.93
C GLU A 333 10.97 16.22 7.45
N GLU A 334 12.06 15.64 6.94
CA GLU A 334 12.51 15.81 5.57
C GLU A 334 11.62 15.06 4.56
N GLU A 335 11.07 13.92 4.93
CA GLU A 335 10.03 13.22 4.17
C GLU A 335 8.75 14.05 4.05
N ILE A 336 8.30 14.63 5.16
CA ILE A 336 7.11 15.48 5.17
C ILE A 336 7.35 16.77 4.38
N ALA A 337 8.56 17.33 4.49
CA ALA A 337 8.97 18.48 3.70
C ALA A 337 8.97 18.18 2.20
N ALA A 338 9.41 16.98 1.78
CA ALA A 338 9.36 16.57 0.38
C ALA A 338 7.91 16.61 -0.15
N VAL A 339 6.93 16.08 0.61
CA VAL A 339 5.50 16.17 0.26
C VAL A 339 5.04 17.62 0.12
N TYR A 340 5.39 18.48 1.09
CA TYR A 340 5.02 19.89 1.08
C TYR A 340 5.58 20.64 -0.13
N PHE A 341 6.85 20.40 -0.48
CA PHE A 341 7.52 21.10 -1.57
C PHE A 341 7.17 20.58 -2.95
N ALA A 342 6.94 19.29 -3.12
CA ALA A 342 6.44 18.74 -4.38
C ALA A 342 5.12 19.42 -4.80
N LYS A 343 4.23 19.71 -3.84
CA LYS A 343 2.97 20.45 -4.09
C LYS A 343 3.14 21.94 -4.29
N SER A 344 4.27 22.50 -3.88
CA SER A 344 4.58 23.92 -4.10
C SER A 344 5.20 24.13 -5.48
N ALA A 345 6.00 23.17 -5.95
CA ALA A 345 6.63 23.18 -7.27
C ALA A 345 5.62 22.94 -8.41
N ALA A 346 4.64 22.05 -8.22
CA ALA A 346 3.63 21.71 -9.25
C ALA A 346 2.58 22.80 -9.57
N ARG A 347 2.68 24.00 -8.96
CA ARG A 347 1.70 25.10 -9.15
C ARG A 347 2.18 26.22 -10.08
N LYS A 348 3.42 26.15 -10.54
CA LYS A 348 3.97 27.09 -11.52
C LYS A 348 3.82 26.50 -12.92
#